data_AF-A0A7V9JTT5-F1
#
_entry.id   AF-A0A7V9JTT5-F1
#
_cell.length_a   1.000
_cell.length_b   1.000
_cell.length_c   1.000
_cell.angle_alpha   90.00
_cell.angle_beta   90.00
_cell.angle_gamma   90.00
#
_symmetry.space_group_name_H-M   'P 1'
#
loop_
_entity.id
_entity.type
_entity.pdbx_description
1 polymer ?
#
loop_
_entity_poly.entity_id
_entity_poly.type
_entity_poly.pdbx_seq_one_letter_code
_entity_poly.pdbx_strand_id
1 'polypeptide(L)'
;MRALDTGGPGGFSGKAEDLRIERVGTGDAVALSGAWRYRAGEPLAKLPSLPRRLGEDPNVVTVLYNGMIAPIAPCAITGTIWYQGEANAHQAALYRRLLPTLIADWRARLGVGDFPFLIVQLANYSDRPEQPSESGWAELREAQLMTARTVPKTGLAVAIDVGERGDIHPKNKQDVAKRLALAARAIAYGLPGEWSGPIYREMRVEGDAIALAFDHCGRGLMARGGGDLVGFAIAGADRRFVWATARIDGERVVVTSPEVREPAAVRYAWANDPAGNLINADGLPASPFRTDAP
;
A
#
# COMPACT_ATOMS: atom_id res chain seq x y z
N MET A 1 5.49 -23.15 -34.05
CA MET A 1 4.89 -22.39 -32.93
C MET A 1 5.05 -20.89 -33.21
N ARG A 2 4.08 -20.05 -32.82
CA ARG A 2 4.20 -18.59 -32.87
C ARG A 2 4.08 -18.07 -31.44
N ALA A 3 5.05 -17.27 -31.00
CA ALA A 3 5.03 -16.59 -29.72
C ALA A 3 5.00 -15.08 -29.96
N LEU A 4 4.22 -14.35 -29.16
CA LEU A 4 4.18 -12.90 -29.14
C LEU A 4 4.68 -12.45 -27.77
N ASP A 5 5.67 -11.58 -27.76
CA ASP A 5 6.18 -10.98 -26.53
C ASP A 5 5.65 -9.55 -26.40
N THR A 6 4.99 -9.26 -25.28
CA THR A 6 4.36 -7.96 -24.99
C THR A 6 4.91 -7.31 -23.71
N GLY A 7 5.93 -7.89 -23.07
CA GLY A 7 6.47 -7.37 -21.82
C GLY A 7 7.23 -8.39 -20.95
N GLY A 8 7.65 -9.52 -21.51
CA GLY A 8 8.40 -10.56 -20.81
C GLY A 8 9.63 -11.03 -21.63
N PRO A 9 10.11 -12.26 -21.43
CA PRO A 9 11.16 -12.84 -22.28
C PRO A 9 10.65 -13.45 -23.59
N GLY A 10 9.33 -13.52 -23.78
CA GLY A 10 8.68 -14.24 -24.87
C GLY A 10 8.83 -15.78 -24.80
N GLY A 11 8.04 -16.52 -25.58
CA GLY A 11 8.18 -17.98 -25.70
C GLY A 11 7.69 -18.78 -24.49
N PHE A 12 8.25 -19.99 -24.29
CA PHE A 12 7.95 -20.85 -23.15
C PHE A 12 8.76 -20.42 -21.91
N SER A 13 8.09 -20.29 -20.77
CA SER A 13 8.71 -19.99 -19.48
C SER A 13 8.48 -21.14 -18.49
N GLY A 14 9.53 -21.61 -17.82
CA GLY A 14 9.47 -22.70 -16.84
C GLY A 14 10.84 -23.31 -16.58
N LYS A 15 10.93 -24.26 -15.63
CA LYS A 15 12.14 -25.07 -15.45
C LYS A 15 12.33 -26.00 -16.64
N ALA A 16 13.57 -26.26 -17.02
CA ALA A 16 13.89 -27.06 -18.21
C ALA A 16 13.31 -28.49 -18.15
N GLU A 17 13.24 -29.10 -16.96
CA GLU A 17 12.68 -30.43 -16.72
C GLU A 17 11.15 -30.54 -16.93
N ASP A 18 10.45 -29.42 -16.81
CA ASP A 18 8.99 -29.34 -16.92
C ASP A 18 8.53 -29.09 -18.37
N LEU A 19 9.44 -28.61 -19.23
CA LEU A 19 9.18 -28.29 -20.62
C LEU A 19 9.35 -29.53 -21.51
N ARG A 20 8.31 -30.36 -21.64
CA ARG A 20 8.32 -31.54 -22.53
C ARG A 20 6.96 -31.83 -23.14
N ILE A 21 6.95 -32.48 -24.31
CA ILE A 21 5.75 -33.07 -24.92
C ILE A 21 5.86 -34.57 -24.78
N GLU A 22 4.86 -35.19 -24.15
CA GLU A 22 4.83 -36.64 -23.95
C GLU A 22 3.66 -37.26 -24.70
N ARG A 23 3.90 -38.43 -25.32
CA ARG A 23 2.81 -39.25 -25.83
C ARG A 23 2.17 -40.02 -24.69
N VAL A 24 0.90 -39.71 -24.42
CA VAL A 24 0.15 -40.29 -23.30
C VAL A 24 0.21 -41.82 -23.32
N GLY A 25 0.64 -42.40 -22.20
CA GLY A 25 0.65 -43.85 -21.98
C GLY A 25 1.85 -44.59 -22.55
N THR A 26 2.80 -43.91 -23.22
CA THR A 26 4.03 -44.56 -23.72
C THR A 26 5.27 -44.19 -22.93
N GLY A 27 5.25 -43.08 -22.17
CA GLY A 27 6.43 -42.56 -21.49
C GLY A 27 7.44 -41.88 -22.43
N ASP A 28 7.14 -41.81 -23.74
CA ASP A 28 7.98 -41.15 -24.72
C ASP A 28 7.80 -39.63 -24.62
N ALA A 29 8.84 -38.95 -24.14
CA ALA A 29 8.85 -37.49 -24.00
C ALA A 29 9.93 -36.83 -24.86
N VAL A 30 9.57 -35.72 -25.49
CA VAL A 30 10.49 -34.83 -26.21
C VAL A 30 10.67 -33.56 -25.39
N ALA A 31 11.90 -33.26 -25.00
CA ALA A 31 12.23 -32.01 -24.31
C ALA A 31 11.99 -30.80 -25.23
N LEU A 32 11.38 -29.76 -24.69
CA LEU A 32 11.19 -28.46 -25.31
C LEU A 32 12.20 -27.42 -24.83
N SER A 33 13.04 -27.79 -23.86
CA SER A 33 14.17 -26.96 -23.41
C SER A 33 15.33 -27.01 -24.41
N GLY A 34 16.13 -25.94 -24.45
CA GLY A 34 17.30 -25.82 -25.33
C GLY A 34 17.14 -24.78 -26.44
N ALA A 35 18.04 -24.85 -27.44
CA ALA A 35 18.11 -23.88 -28.52
C ALA A 35 17.02 -24.12 -29.58
N TRP A 36 16.18 -23.11 -29.81
CA TRP A 36 15.17 -23.15 -30.84
C TRP A 36 15.65 -22.47 -32.12
N ARG A 37 15.34 -23.09 -33.26
CA ARG A 37 15.37 -22.39 -34.54
C ARG A 37 14.10 -21.55 -34.64
N TYR A 38 14.25 -20.24 -34.77
CA TYR A 38 13.13 -19.32 -34.90
C TYR A 38 13.39 -18.30 -36.00
N ARG A 39 12.33 -17.66 -36.46
CA ARG A 39 12.37 -16.49 -37.33
C ARG A 39 11.73 -15.34 -36.57
N ALA A 40 12.50 -14.29 -36.28
CA ALA A 40 11.96 -13.10 -35.66
C ALA A 40 10.90 -12.45 -36.59
N GLY A 41 9.76 -12.10 -36.02
CA GLY A 41 8.77 -11.26 -36.70
C GLY A 41 9.12 -9.78 -36.58
N GLU A 42 8.31 -8.93 -37.18
CA GLU A 42 8.47 -7.48 -37.06
C GLU A 42 8.33 -7.04 -35.57
N PRO A 43 9.23 -6.19 -35.04
CA PRO A 43 9.09 -5.66 -33.70
C PRO A 43 7.75 -4.93 -33.51
N LEU A 44 7.09 -5.15 -32.37
CA LEU A 44 5.82 -4.49 -32.06
C LEU A 44 5.90 -2.96 -32.14
N ALA A 45 7.05 -2.38 -31.79
CA ALA A 45 7.30 -0.94 -31.86
C ALA A 45 7.30 -0.36 -33.30
N LYS A 46 7.47 -1.20 -34.33
CA LYS A 46 7.43 -0.80 -35.74
C LYS A 46 6.08 -1.05 -36.40
N LEU A 47 5.19 -1.77 -35.73
CA LEU A 47 3.84 -2.01 -36.23
C LEU A 47 2.97 -0.78 -35.92
N PRO A 48 2.04 -0.42 -36.81
CA PRO A 48 1.02 0.55 -36.46
C PRO A 48 0.25 0.04 -35.24
N SER A 49 -0.13 0.97 -34.35
CA SER A 49 -0.94 0.66 -33.17
C SER A 49 -2.16 -0.16 -33.57
N LEU A 50 -2.29 -1.37 -33.03
CA LEU A 50 -3.48 -2.19 -33.24
C LEU A 50 -4.70 -1.43 -32.72
N PRO A 51 -5.88 -1.56 -33.37
CA PRO A 51 -7.13 -1.06 -32.81
C PRO A 51 -7.28 -1.63 -31.40
N ARG A 52 -7.45 -0.76 -30.38
CA ARG A 52 -7.67 -1.24 -29.02
C ARG A 52 -8.98 -2.01 -28.98
N ARG A 53 -8.92 -3.27 -28.53
CA ARG A 53 -10.12 -4.02 -28.12
C ARG A 53 -10.55 -3.51 -26.75
N LEU A 54 -11.30 -2.40 -26.76
CA LEU A 54 -11.71 -1.70 -25.53
C LEU A 54 -12.54 -2.59 -24.59
N GLY A 55 -13.23 -3.60 -25.10
CA GLY A 55 -14.08 -4.49 -24.29
C GLY A 55 -13.32 -5.45 -23.37
N GLU A 56 -12.02 -5.66 -23.58
CA GLU A 56 -11.20 -6.62 -22.82
C GLU A 56 -10.02 -5.95 -22.09
N ASP A 57 -9.84 -4.63 -22.24
CA ASP A 57 -8.78 -3.89 -21.56
C ASP A 57 -9.26 -3.44 -20.17
N PRO A 58 -8.73 -4.02 -19.06
CA PRO A 58 -9.16 -3.67 -17.71
C PRO A 58 -8.85 -2.22 -17.33
N ASN A 59 -8.01 -1.53 -18.10
CA ASN A 59 -7.66 -0.12 -17.86
C ASN A 59 -8.61 0.86 -18.56
N VAL A 60 -9.57 0.36 -19.34
CA VAL A 60 -10.60 1.22 -19.94
C VAL A 60 -11.66 1.55 -18.88
N VAL A 61 -12.06 2.82 -18.86
CA VAL A 61 -13.06 3.34 -17.93
C VAL A 61 -14.31 2.46 -17.96
N THR A 62 -14.84 2.14 -16.79
CA THR A 62 -16.02 1.29 -16.54
C THR A 62 -15.87 -0.22 -16.77
N VAL A 63 -14.83 -0.70 -17.47
CA VAL A 63 -14.72 -2.14 -17.80
C VAL A 63 -14.69 -3.01 -16.55
N LEU A 64 -13.80 -2.72 -15.59
CA LEU A 64 -13.72 -3.49 -14.35
C LEU A 64 -14.98 -3.38 -13.49
N TYR A 65 -15.58 -2.19 -13.41
CA TYR A 65 -16.82 -1.99 -12.66
C TYR A 65 -17.96 -2.82 -13.24
N ASN A 66 -18.19 -2.74 -14.56
CA ASN A 66 -19.27 -3.47 -15.23
C ASN A 66 -19.01 -4.97 -15.27
N GLY A 67 -17.74 -5.40 -15.35
CA GLY A 67 -17.38 -6.81 -15.38
C GLY A 67 -17.38 -7.50 -14.01
N MET A 68 -17.05 -6.78 -12.93
CA MET A 68 -16.83 -7.39 -11.61
C MET A 68 -17.80 -6.93 -10.53
N ILE A 69 -18.25 -5.68 -10.54
CA ILE A 69 -19.00 -5.06 -9.45
C ILE A 69 -20.50 -4.97 -9.77
N ALA A 70 -20.85 -4.46 -10.95
CA ALA A 70 -22.25 -4.34 -11.36
C ALA A 70 -23.02 -5.68 -11.30
N PRO A 71 -22.46 -6.83 -11.71
CA PRO A 71 -23.19 -8.11 -11.68
C PRO A 71 -23.48 -8.64 -10.28
N ILE A 72 -22.70 -8.24 -9.27
CA ILE A 72 -22.87 -8.68 -7.88
C ILE A 72 -23.70 -7.70 -7.04
N ALA A 73 -24.13 -6.56 -7.60
CA ALA A 73 -24.95 -5.60 -6.89
C ALA A 73 -26.26 -6.17 -6.29
N PRO A 74 -26.93 -7.19 -6.90
CA PRO A 74 -28.10 -7.83 -6.28
C PRO A 74 -27.80 -8.73 -5.08
N CYS A 75 -26.52 -9.06 -4.83
CA CYS A 75 -26.13 -9.93 -3.73
C CYS A 75 -26.06 -9.16 -2.40
N ALA A 76 -26.33 -9.86 -1.29
CA ALA A 76 -26.10 -9.29 0.03
C ALA A 76 -24.60 -9.05 0.25
N ILE A 77 -24.27 -7.90 0.85
CA ILE A 77 -22.90 -7.50 1.16
C ILE A 77 -22.79 -7.07 2.62
N THR A 78 -21.75 -7.54 3.31
CA THR A 78 -21.41 -7.10 4.67
C THR A 78 -20.33 -6.02 4.66
N GLY A 79 -19.50 -5.98 3.63
CA GLY A 79 -18.45 -4.98 3.49
C GLY A 79 -17.54 -5.25 2.29
N THR A 80 -16.56 -4.37 2.10
CA THR A 80 -15.59 -4.44 1.02
C THR A 80 -14.17 -4.42 1.58
N ILE A 81 -13.27 -5.19 0.96
CA ILE A 81 -11.82 -5.03 1.11
C ILE A 81 -11.29 -4.41 -0.17
N TRP A 82 -10.54 -3.30 -0.04
CA TRP A 82 -9.96 -2.58 -1.16
C TRP A 82 -8.46 -2.48 -1.01
N TYR A 83 -7.73 -3.18 -1.89
CA TYR A 83 -6.29 -3.10 -1.98
C TYR A 83 -5.90 -2.67 -3.39
N GLN A 84 -5.75 -1.36 -3.57
CA GLN A 84 -5.30 -0.75 -4.79
C GLN A 84 -4.66 0.60 -4.46
N GLY A 85 -3.77 1.04 -5.33
CA GLY A 85 -3.28 2.42 -5.35
C GLY A 85 -1.99 2.60 -6.12
N GLU A 86 -1.27 1.51 -6.37
CA GLU A 86 0.07 1.45 -6.96
C GLU A 86 0.15 2.27 -8.26
N ALA A 87 -0.82 2.08 -9.17
CA ALA A 87 -0.91 2.81 -10.43
C ALA A 87 -1.27 4.30 -10.27
N ASN A 88 -1.76 4.72 -9.09
CA ASN A 88 -2.12 6.11 -8.76
C ASN A 88 -1.10 6.81 -7.86
N ALA A 89 0.04 6.19 -7.53
CA ALA A 89 1.03 6.79 -6.63
C ALA A 89 1.59 8.14 -7.13
N HIS A 90 1.52 8.42 -8.43
CA HIS A 90 1.89 9.70 -9.03
C HIS A 90 0.74 10.74 -9.03
N GLN A 91 -0.43 10.38 -8.49
CA GLN A 91 -1.68 11.15 -8.51
C GLN A 91 -2.38 11.12 -7.14
N ALA A 92 -1.64 11.11 -6.04
CA ALA A 92 -2.19 11.01 -4.69
C ALA A 92 -3.26 12.08 -4.39
N ALA A 93 -3.05 13.33 -4.84
CA ALA A 93 -4.03 14.40 -4.70
C ALA A 93 -5.38 14.09 -5.39
N LEU A 94 -5.35 13.46 -6.57
CA LEU A 94 -6.55 12.99 -7.25
C LEU A 94 -7.16 11.80 -6.51
N TYR A 95 -6.33 10.88 -5.99
CA TYR A 95 -6.78 9.71 -5.24
C TYR A 95 -7.60 10.07 -4.00
N ARG A 96 -7.24 11.18 -3.31
CA ARG A 96 -8.03 11.75 -2.20
C ARG A 96 -9.47 12.09 -2.58
N ARG A 97 -9.77 12.27 -3.87
CA ARG A 97 -11.12 12.48 -4.39
C ARG A 97 -11.72 11.19 -4.93
N LEU A 98 -10.94 10.41 -5.67
CA LEU A 98 -11.41 9.19 -6.33
C LEU A 98 -11.88 8.13 -5.32
N LEU A 99 -11.11 7.86 -4.27
CA LEU A 99 -11.45 6.77 -3.35
C LEU A 99 -12.73 7.07 -2.55
N PRO A 100 -12.93 8.26 -1.92
CA PRO A 100 -14.21 8.59 -1.31
C PRO A 100 -15.38 8.57 -2.31
N THR A 101 -15.15 9.02 -3.55
CA THR A 101 -16.18 8.99 -4.61
C THR A 101 -16.59 7.57 -4.97
N LEU A 102 -15.62 6.64 -5.07
CA LEU A 102 -15.88 5.22 -5.32
C LEU A 102 -16.71 4.61 -4.20
N ILE A 103 -16.34 4.87 -2.94
CA ILE A 103 -17.08 4.35 -1.78
C ILE A 103 -18.52 4.87 -1.78
N ALA A 104 -18.71 6.16 -2.01
CA ALA A 104 -20.03 6.77 -2.08
C ALA A 104 -20.88 6.21 -3.23
N ASP A 105 -20.31 6.07 -4.42
CA ASP A 105 -20.98 5.50 -5.59
C ASP A 105 -21.41 4.05 -5.33
N TRP A 106 -20.53 3.21 -4.78
CA TRP A 106 -20.87 1.81 -4.48
C TRP A 106 -21.97 1.72 -3.42
N ARG A 107 -21.89 2.50 -2.34
CA ARG A 107 -22.97 2.55 -1.33
C ARG A 107 -24.30 2.98 -1.92
N ALA A 108 -24.30 3.98 -2.79
CA ALA A 108 -25.52 4.44 -3.47
C ALA A 108 -26.11 3.35 -4.40
N ARG A 109 -25.26 2.65 -5.15
CA ARG A 109 -25.71 1.65 -6.13
C ARG A 109 -26.17 0.34 -5.50
N LEU A 110 -25.49 -0.13 -4.46
CA LEU A 110 -25.90 -1.34 -3.75
C LEU A 110 -27.11 -1.08 -2.83
N GLY A 111 -27.32 0.17 -2.40
CA GLY A 111 -28.55 0.56 -1.70
C GLY A 111 -28.74 -0.03 -0.30
N VAL A 112 -27.68 -0.61 0.29
CA VAL A 112 -27.72 -1.23 1.64
C VAL A 112 -27.19 -0.31 2.75
N GLY A 113 -27.05 0.98 2.46
CA GLY A 113 -26.53 2.00 3.37
C GLY A 113 -25.01 2.00 3.47
N ASP A 114 -24.49 2.60 4.56
CA ASP A 114 -23.05 2.65 4.81
C ASP A 114 -22.53 1.29 5.27
N PHE A 115 -22.18 0.41 4.34
CA PHE A 115 -21.48 -0.82 4.66
C PHE A 115 -19.98 -0.55 4.91
N PRO A 116 -19.33 -1.35 5.79
CA PRO A 116 -17.89 -1.31 6.04
C PRO A 116 -17.01 -1.32 4.78
N PHE A 117 -16.04 -0.41 4.71
CA PHE A 117 -15.06 -0.35 3.63
C PHE A 117 -13.64 -0.41 4.20
N LEU A 118 -12.91 -1.50 3.98
CA LEU A 118 -11.61 -1.76 4.60
C LEU A 118 -10.51 -1.60 3.56
N ILE A 119 -9.71 -0.56 3.71
CA ILE A 119 -8.63 -0.20 2.79
C ILE A 119 -7.35 -0.86 3.26
N VAL A 120 -6.58 -1.42 2.34
CA VAL A 120 -5.17 -1.77 2.59
C VAL A 120 -4.30 -0.59 2.19
N GLN A 121 -3.56 -0.04 3.16
CA GLN A 121 -2.57 0.99 2.88
C GLN A 121 -1.43 0.35 2.07
N LEU A 122 -0.90 1.04 1.06
CA LEU A 122 0.16 0.44 0.23
C LEU A 122 1.36 -0.03 1.07
N ALA A 123 1.86 -1.21 0.75
CA ALA A 123 3.06 -1.76 1.36
C ALA A 123 4.31 -0.98 0.92
N ASN A 124 5.44 -1.22 1.59
CA ASN A 124 6.75 -0.74 1.12
C ASN A 124 7.14 -1.38 -0.21
N TYR A 125 7.74 -0.56 -1.08
CA TYR A 125 8.17 -0.95 -2.42
C TYR A 125 9.27 0.00 -2.90
N SER A 126 10.10 -0.45 -3.83
CA SER A 126 11.14 0.37 -4.49
C SER A 126 12.22 0.87 -3.52
N ASP A 127 12.97 1.88 -3.94
CA ASP A 127 14.18 2.33 -3.27
C ASP A 127 13.90 3.00 -1.92
N ARG A 128 14.78 2.69 -0.97
CA ARG A 128 14.90 3.40 0.29
C ARG A 128 15.83 4.59 0.07
N PRO A 129 15.33 5.84 0.22
CA PRO A 129 16.20 7.00 0.08
C PRO A 129 17.16 7.10 1.27
N GLU A 130 18.40 7.52 1.01
CA GLU A 130 19.40 7.73 2.07
C GLU A 130 19.10 8.97 2.92
N GLN A 131 18.41 9.96 2.34
CA GLN A 131 18.01 11.20 3.00
C GLN A 131 16.49 11.37 2.94
N PRO A 132 15.88 12.12 3.88
CA PRO A 132 14.46 12.44 3.80
C PRO A 132 14.14 13.14 2.47
N SER A 133 13.10 12.69 1.80
CA SER A 133 12.71 13.20 0.48
C SER A 133 11.21 13.12 0.27
N GLU A 134 10.74 13.76 -0.81
CA GLU A 134 9.35 13.62 -1.23
C GLU A 134 9.09 12.24 -1.84
N SER A 135 7.87 11.72 -1.64
CA SER A 135 7.48 10.39 -2.11
C SER A 135 6.01 10.38 -2.47
N GLY A 136 5.70 10.24 -3.78
CA GLY A 136 4.33 10.05 -4.25
C GLY A 136 3.68 8.78 -3.65
N TRP A 137 4.48 7.77 -3.35
CA TRP A 137 4.02 6.56 -2.67
C TRP A 137 3.57 6.86 -1.23
N ALA A 138 4.34 7.65 -0.49
CA ALA A 138 3.96 8.11 0.85
C ALA A 138 2.74 9.04 0.82
N GLU A 139 2.65 9.95 -0.16
CA GLU A 139 1.46 10.79 -0.36
C GLU A 139 0.20 9.96 -0.66
N LEU A 140 0.33 8.85 -1.39
CA LEU A 140 -0.80 7.98 -1.65
C LEU A 140 -1.23 7.21 -0.38
N ARG A 141 -0.28 6.73 0.42
CA ARG A 141 -0.59 6.14 1.74
C ARG A 141 -1.32 7.14 2.64
N GLU A 142 -0.92 8.40 2.58
CA GLU A 142 -1.60 9.51 3.26
C GLU A 142 -3.03 9.68 2.71
N ALA A 143 -3.24 9.64 1.40
CA ALA A 143 -4.57 9.71 0.79
C ALA A 143 -5.50 8.55 1.23
N GLN A 144 -4.96 7.34 1.36
CA GLN A 144 -5.67 6.18 1.89
C GLN A 144 -6.04 6.38 3.37
N LEU A 145 -5.12 6.90 4.19
CA LEU A 145 -5.39 7.25 5.58
C LEU A 145 -6.46 8.34 5.72
N MET A 146 -6.38 9.41 4.92
CA MET A 146 -7.37 10.49 4.94
C MET A 146 -8.76 9.96 4.62
N THR A 147 -8.89 9.08 3.62
CA THR A 147 -10.16 8.41 3.31
C THR A 147 -10.67 7.63 4.52
N ALA A 148 -9.83 6.81 5.14
CA ALA A 148 -10.21 6.02 6.30
C ALA A 148 -10.65 6.87 7.51
N ARG A 149 -10.08 8.06 7.69
CA ARG A 149 -10.46 8.98 8.79
C ARG A 149 -11.72 9.78 8.52
N THR A 150 -12.03 10.07 7.26
CA THR A 150 -13.09 11.04 6.89
C THR A 150 -14.35 10.38 6.34
N VAL A 151 -14.26 9.15 5.83
CA VAL A 151 -15.41 8.40 5.32
C VAL A 151 -15.97 7.48 6.42
N PRO A 152 -17.28 7.56 6.74
CA PRO A 152 -17.87 6.73 7.79
C PRO A 152 -17.72 5.24 7.52
N LYS A 153 -17.55 4.44 8.59
CA LYS A 153 -17.37 2.98 8.54
C LYS A 153 -16.26 2.54 7.59
N THR A 154 -15.16 3.27 7.57
CA THR A 154 -13.97 2.93 6.80
C THR A 154 -12.81 2.59 7.73
N GLY A 155 -12.08 1.53 7.40
CA GLY A 155 -10.92 1.06 8.16
C GLY A 155 -9.67 1.05 7.30
N LEU A 156 -8.51 1.08 7.95
CA LEU A 156 -7.21 1.00 7.29
C LEU A 156 -6.37 -0.12 7.89
N ALA A 157 -6.00 -1.10 7.06
CA ALA A 157 -4.95 -2.06 7.34
C ALA A 157 -3.62 -1.50 6.83
N VAL A 158 -2.79 -0.97 7.73
CA VAL A 158 -1.43 -0.52 7.40
C VAL A 158 -0.61 -1.73 6.95
N ALA A 159 0.09 -1.64 5.81
CA ALA A 159 0.92 -2.73 5.26
C ALA A 159 2.40 -2.34 5.08
N ILE A 160 2.84 -1.26 5.73
CA ILE A 160 4.14 -0.62 5.53
C ILE A 160 5.36 -1.54 5.77
N ASP A 161 5.19 -2.62 6.54
CA ASP A 161 6.23 -3.53 7.01
C ASP A 161 6.15 -4.94 6.40
N VAL A 162 5.25 -5.18 5.43
CA VAL A 162 5.03 -6.50 4.82
C VAL A 162 5.35 -6.59 3.32
N GLY A 163 5.85 -5.51 2.73
CA GLY A 163 6.29 -5.44 1.33
C GLY A 163 7.78 -5.70 1.15
N GLU A 164 8.17 -5.85 -0.12
CA GLU A 164 9.54 -6.10 -0.52
C GLU A 164 10.04 -4.98 -1.44
N ARG A 165 11.25 -4.47 -1.19
CA ARG A 165 11.87 -3.41 -2.03
C ARG A 165 11.87 -3.74 -3.53
N GLY A 166 12.16 -5.00 -3.88
CA GLY A 166 12.29 -5.45 -5.27
C GLY A 166 11.00 -5.95 -5.92
N ASP A 167 9.90 -6.05 -5.19
CA ASP A 167 8.65 -6.62 -5.69
C ASP A 167 7.46 -5.78 -5.23
N ILE A 168 6.71 -5.27 -6.18
CA ILE A 168 5.51 -4.47 -5.90
C ILE A 168 4.38 -5.34 -5.31
N HIS A 169 4.51 -6.68 -5.39
CA HIS A 169 3.51 -7.64 -4.93
C HIS A 169 3.94 -8.31 -3.61
N PRO A 170 3.57 -7.75 -2.43
CA PRO A 170 3.95 -8.32 -1.14
C PRO A 170 3.55 -9.79 -1.03
N LYS A 171 4.52 -10.66 -0.71
CA LYS A 171 4.26 -12.10 -0.57
C LYS A 171 3.51 -12.42 0.72
N ASN A 172 3.75 -11.65 1.78
CA ASN A 172 3.05 -11.81 3.06
C ASN A 172 1.64 -11.19 3.03
N LYS A 173 0.74 -11.81 2.28
CA LYS A 173 -0.69 -11.45 2.28
C LYS A 173 -1.42 -11.89 3.56
N GLN A 174 -0.86 -12.82 4.32
CA GLN A 174 -1.47 -13.32 5.56
C GLN A 174 -1.56 -12.23 6.63
N ASP A 175 -0.49 -11.46 6.83
CA ASP A 175 -0.52 -10.40 7.85
C ASP A 175 -1.42 -9.22 7.42
N VAL A 176 -1.48 -8.92 6.12
CA VAL A 176 -2.50 -7.98 5.58
C VAL A 176 -3.91 -8.48 5.91
N ALA A 177 -4.19 -9.76 5.66
CA ALA A 177 -5.50 -10.35 5.94
C ALA A 177 -5.85 -10.35 7.44
N LYS A 178 -4.89 -10.63 8.33
CA LYS A 178 -5.09 -10.54 9.79
C LYS A 178 -5.46 -9.12 10.22
N ARG A 179 -4.78 -8.10 9.69
CA ARG A 179 -5.06 -6.68 9.98
C ARG A 179 -6.44 -6.27 9.47
N LEU A 180 -6.83 -6.70 8.27
CA LEU A 180 -8.18 -6.50 7.75
C LEU A 180 -9.24 -7.21 8.62
N ALA A 181 -8.96 -8.41 9.12
CA ALA A 181 -9.87 -9.13 10.00
C ALA A 181 -10.08 -8.40 11.34
N LEU A 182 -9.03 -7.82 11.91
CA LEU A 182 -9.14 -6.96 13.10
C LEU A 182 -10.03 -5.74 12.81
N ALA A 183 -9.78 -5.03 11.71
CA ALA A 183 -10.60 -3.89 11.29
C ALA A 183 -12.07 -4.30 11.03
N ALA A 184 -12.31 -5.45 10.42
CA ALA A 184 -13.66 -5.98 10.20
C ALA A 184 -14.38 -6.27 11.52
N ARG A 185 -13.72 -6.90 12.48
CA ARG A 185 -14.28 -7.17 13.82
C ARG A 185 -14.75 -5.90 14.50
N ALA A 186 -13.94 -4.85 14.49
CA ALA A 186 -14.29 -3.58 15.10
C ALA A 186 -15.38 -2.83 14.31
N ILE A 187 -15.21 -2.65 13.00
CA ILE A 187 -16.02 -1.74 12.19
C ILE A 187 -17.33 -2.38 11.71
N ALA A 188 -17.28 -3.66 11.29
CA ALA A 188 -18.45 -4.36 10.79
C ALA A 188 -19.29 -4.98 11.91
N TYR A 189 -18.63 -5.46 12.96
CA TYR A 189 -19.28 -6.27 14.00
C TYR A 189 -19.29 -5.60 15.39
N GLY A 190 -18.67 -4.43 15.57
CA GLY A 190 -18.67 -3.72 16.84
C GLY A 190 -17.96 -4.47 17.98
N LEU A 191 -17.09 -5.41 17.65
CA LEU A 191 -16.38 -6.22 18.64
C LEU A 191 -15.24 -5.40 19.26
N PRO A 192 -15.01 -5.51 20.58
CA PRO A 192 -13.94 -4.79 21.26
C PRO A 192 -12.56 -5.33 20.87
N GLY A 193 -11.54 -4.48 21.05
CA GLY A 193 -10.14 -4.80 20.81
C GLY A 193 -9.46 -3.74 19.93
N GLU A 194 -8.14 -3.65 20.06
CA GLU A 194 -7.35 -2.79 19.19
C GLU A 194 -7.32 -3.38 17.78
N TRP A 195 -7.56 -2.52 16.79
CA TRP A 195 -7.72 -2.95 15.39
C TRP A 195 -6.85 -2.17 14.40
N SER A 196 -6.23 -1.09 14.86
CA SER A 196 -5.24 -0.34 14.08
C SER A 196 -3.94 -0.17 14.87
N GLY A 197 -2.87 0.17 14.17
CA GLY A 197 -1.64 0.64 14.81
C GLY A 197 -1.69 2.15 15.05
N PRO A 198 -0.65 2.75 15.65
CA PRO A 198 -0.67 4.17 16.00
C PRO A 198 -0.99 5.07 14.79
N ILE A 199 -1.97 5.96 14.96
CA ILE A 199 -2.33 6.98 13.96
C ILE A 199 -2.01 8.35 14.56
N TYR A 200 -1.20 9.16 13.87
CA TYR A 200 -0.87 10.50 14.32
C TYR A 200 -2.12 11.34 14.60
N ARG A 201 -2.14 11.97 15.79
CA ARG A 201 -3.23 12.83 16.26
C ARG A 201 -2.79 14.28 16.41
N GLU A 202 -1.74 14.52 17.20
CA GLU A 202 -1.28 15.88 17.52
C GLU A 202 0.23 15.98 17.65
N MET A 203 0.72 17.20 17.43
CA MET A 203 2.10 17.63 17.57
C MET A 203 2.15 18.81 18.55
N ARG A 204 3.15 18.83 19.43
CA ARG A 204 3.50 19.98 20.26
C ARG A 204 5.00 20.25 20.16
N VAL A 205 5.36 21.51 19.97
CA VAL A 205 6.76 21.96 20.00
C VAL A 205 7.11 22.28 21.45
N GLU A 206 8.17 21.68 21.95
CA GLU A 206 8.64 21.79 23.34
C GLU A 206 10.14 22.11 23.33
N GLY A 207 10.48 23.40 23.27
CA GLY A 207 11.86 23.85 23.12
C GLY A 207 12.44 23.44 21.76
N ASP A 208 13.50 22.63 21.78
CA ASP A 208 14.16 22.07 20.60
C ASP A 208 13.65 20.67 20.21
N ALA A 209 12.53 20.24 20.80
CA ALA A 209 11.90 18.95 20.56
C ALA A 209 10.48 19.07 20.02
N ILE A 210 10.02 18.01 19.35
CA ILE A 210 8.61 17.82 19.00
C ILE A 210 8.07 16.59 19.71
N ALA A 211 7.00 16.77 20.49
CA ALA A 211 6.26 15.70 21.13
C ALA A 211 5.00 15.35 20.32
N LEU A 212 4.86 14.08 19.96
CA LEU A 212 3.79 13.55 19.13
C LEU A 212 2.87 12.64 19.95
N ALA A 213 1.55 12.78 19.75
CA ALA A 213 0.57 11.85 20.30
C ALA A 213 -0.20 11.14 19.19
N PHE A 214 -0.66 9.94 19.52
CA PHE A 214 -1.28 9.01 18.58
C PHE A 214 -2.61 8.50 19.13
N ASP A 215 -3.52 8.18 18.22
CA ASP A 215 -4.64 7.28 18.46
C ASP A 215 -4.19 5.83 18.21
N HIS A 216 -5.01 4.84 18.61
CA HIS A 216 -4.72 3.41 18.40
C HIS A 216 -3.41 2.90 19.00
N CYS A 217 -3.05 3.46 20.17
CA CYS A 217 -1.90 3.04 20.94
C CYS A 217 -2.10 1.70 21.66
N GLY A 218 -3.32 1.14 21.71
CA GLY A 218 -3.63 -0.06 22.48
C GLY A 218 -3.13 0.04 23.93
N ARG A 219 -2.27 -0.89 24.33
CA ARG A 219 -1.63 -0.91 25.66
C ARG A 219 -0.34 -0.07 25.77
N GLY A 220 0.05 0.63 24.72
CA GLY A 220 1.22 1.50 24.70
C GLY A 220 1.96 1.46 23.36
N LEU A 221 2.86 2.43 23.16
CA LEU A 221 3.75 2.49 22.01
C LEU A 221 4.96 1.57 22.24
N MET A 222 5.48 1.00 21.15
CA MET A 222 6.69 0.18 21.17
C MET A 222 7.51 0.37 19.90
N ALA A 223 8.82 0.09 20.00
CA ALA A 223 9.70 -0.11 18.87
C ALA A 223 9.70 -1.60 18.48
N ARG A 224 9.36 -1.91 17.21
CA ARG A 224 9.47 -3.27 16.68
C ARG A 224 10.94 -3.71 16.75
N GLY A 225 11.19 -4.83 17.42
CA GLY A 225 12.55 -5.34 17.68
C GLY A 225 13.24 -4.75 18.91
N GLY A 226 12.61 -3.79 19.60
CA GLY A 226 13.20 -3.05 20.72
C GLY A 226 14.17 -1.95 20.25
N GLY A 227 14.77 -1.25 21.22
CA GLY A 227 15.71 -0.17 20.97
C GLY A 227 15.07 1.16 20.57
N ASP A 228 15.85 1.99 19.88
CA ASP A 228 15.44 3.34 19.47
C ASP A 228 14.41 3.32 18.34
N LEU A 229 13.59 4.37 18.27
CA LEU A 229 12.69 4.56 17.15
C LEU A 229 13.46 5.08 15.93
N VAL A 230 13.13 4.53 14.76
CA VAL A 230 13.73 4.87 13.47
C VAL A 230 12.66 5.29 12.45
N GLY A 231 13.09 6.00 11.41
CA GLY A 231 12.22 6.47 10.33
C GLY A 231 11.55 7.82 10.58
N PHE A 232 12.02 8.59 11.57
CA PHE A 232 11.57 9.95 11.85
C PHE A 232 12.51 10.98 11.20
N ALA A 233 11.93 11.98 10.55
CA ALA A 233 12.63 13.15 10.05
C ALA A 233 12.01 14.41 10.65
N ILE A 234 12.84 15.42 10.93
CA ILE A 234 12.43 16.69 11.55
C ILE A 234 12.93 17.87 10.71
N ALA A 235 12.17 18.95 10.68
CA ALA A 235 12.54 20.18 9.98
C ALA A 235 12.11 21.41 10.79
N GLY A 236 12.80 22.53 10.56
CA GLY A 236 12.33 23.85 10.98
C GLY A 236 11.33 24.43 9.99
N ALA A 237 11.10 25.75 10.08
CA ALA A 237 10.18 26.46 9.19
C ALA A 237 10.60 26.42 7.71
N ASP A 238 11.87 26.14 7.42
CA ASP A 238 12.42 26.02 6.07
C ASP A 238 12.04 24.71 5.35
N ARG A 239 11.40 23.77 6.06
CA ARG A 239 11.01 22.43 5.58
C ARG A 239 12.17 21.60 5.03
N ARG A 240 13.40 21.88 5.47
CA ARG A 240 14.56 21.03 5.16
C ARG A 240 14.63 19.90 6.18
N PHE A 241 14.07 18.76 5.79
CA PHE A 241 14.03 17.58 6.64
C PHE A 241 15.40 16.91 6.76
N VAL A 242 15.80 16.65 7.99
CA VAL A 242 16.95 15.81 8.36
C VAL A 242 16.47 14.62 9.17
N TRP A 243 17.24 13.53 9.20
CA TRP A 243 16.94 12.42 10.09
C TRP A 243 17.00 12.86 11.55
N ALA A 244 16.11 12.31 12.37
CA ALA A 244 15.93 12.69 13.76
C ALA A 244 16.11 11.50 14.70
N THR A 245 16.51 11.79 15.94
CA THR A 245 16.41 10.83 17.04
C THR A 245 14.99 10.86 17.56
N ALA A 246 14.39 9.68 17.76
CA ALA A 246 13.06 9.55 18.33
C ALA A 246 13.07 8.54 19.48
N ARG A 247 12.32 8.85 20.54
CA ARG A 247 12.13 7.96 21.70
C ARG A 247 10.69 8.00 22.18
N ILE A 248 10.26 6.93 22.83
CA ILE A 248 8.97 6.87 23.52
C ILE A 248 9.15 7.48 24.90
N ASP A 249 8.31 8.46 25.25
CA ASP A 249 8.26 9.10 26.56
C ASP A 249 6.81 9.08 27.07
N GLY A 250 6.52 8.13 27.98
CA GLY A 250 5.15 7.81 28.38
C GLY A 250 4.29 7.37 27.19
N GLU A 251 3.25 8.15 26.89
CA GLU A 251 2.33 7.91 25.78
C GLU A 251 2.69 8.69 24.50
N ARG A 252 3.81 9.41 24.51
CA ARG A 252 4.24 10.28 23.41
C ARG A 252 5.49 9.74 22.72
N VAL A 253 5.71 10.16 21.48
CA VAL A 253 7.02 10.06 20.83
C VAL A 253 7.65 11.44 20.82
N VAL A 254 8.85 11.57 21.36
CA VAL A 254 9.63 12.80 21.36
C VAL A 254 10.71 12.70 20.29
N VAL A 255 10.75 13.68 19.40
CA VAL A 255 11.63 13.74 18.23
C VAL A 255 12.53 14.96 18.32
N THR A 256 13.84 14.78 18.15
CA THR A 256 14.86 15.85 18.23
C THR A 256 15.92 15.69 17.16
N SER A 257 16.60 16.79 16.81
CA SER A 257 17.84 16.75 16.03
C SER A 257 18.76 17.91 16.43
N PRO A 258 20.07 17.68 16.63
CA PRO A 258 21.02 18.76 16.91
C PRO A 258 21.15 19.75 15.74
N GLU A 259 20.74 19.36 14.53
CA GLU A 259 20.76 20.21 13.34
C GLU A 259 19.54 21.16 13.26
N VAL A 260 18.49 20.91 14.05
CA VAL A 260 17.22 21.67 14.01
C VAL A 260 16.89 22.19 15.40
N ARG A 261 17.33 23.42 15.71
CA ARG A 261 17.11 24.06 17.02
C ARG A 261 15.70 24.59 17.23
N GLU A 262 15.01 24.92 16.14
CA GLU A 262 13.64 25.45 16.15
C GLU A 262 12.75 24.56 15.29
N PRO A 263 12.35 23.37 15.81
CA PRO A 263 11.62 22.41 15.00
C PRO A 263 10.17 22.87 14.78
N ALA A 264 9.67 22.65 13.57
CA ALA A 264 8.32 23.03 13.15
C ALA A 264 7.53 21.88 12.53
N ALA A 265 8.20 20.83 12.04
CA ALA A 265 7.54 19.70 11.39
C ALA A 265 8.26 18.37 11.61
N VAL A 266 7.48 17.28 11.59
CA VAL A 266 7.95 15.90 11.63
C VAL A 266 7.31 15.08 10.51
N ARG A 267 8.08 14.15 9.95
CA ARG A 267 7.61 13.09 9.08
C ARG A 267 8.01 11.74 9.66
N TYR A 268 7.13 10.75 9.56
CA TYR A 268 7.41 9.36 9.94
C TYR A 268 7.15 8.45 8.75
N ALA A 269 8.12 7.57 8.45
CA ALA A 269 8.05 6.58 7.40
C ALA A 269 7.64 7.16 6.03
N TRP A 270 8.09 8.39 5.73
CA TRP A 270 7.74 9.14 4.52
C TRP A 270 8.68 8.81 3.35
N ALA A 271 8.57 7.59 2.83
CA ALA A 271 9.34 7.11 1.68
C ALA A 271 8.63 5.95 0.99
N ASN A 272 9.13 5.51 -0.17
CA ASN A 272 8.60 4.32 -0.85
C ASN A 272 8.86 3.05 0.00
N ASP A 273 10.10 2.85 0.46
CA ASP A 273 10.53 1.78 1.38
C ASP A 273 11.18 2.32 2.67
N PRO A 274 10.40 2.80 3.64
CA PRO A 274 10.94 3.40 4.87
C PRO A 274 11.41 2.36 5.90
N ALA A 275 12.38 2.74 6.73
CA ALA A 275 12.87 1.93 7.84
C ALA A 275 12.10 2.20 9.16
N GLY A 276 10.78 2.39 9.13
CA GLY A 276 9.98 2.71 10.31
C GLY A 276 9.71 1.51 11.21
N ASN A 277 9.85 1.66 12.54
CA ASN A 277 9.63 0.59 13.52
C ASN A 277 8.59 0.91 14.61
N LEU A 278 7.91 2.05 14.57
CA LEU A 278 6.86 2.37 15.54
C LEU A 278 5.65 1.44 15.37
N ILE A 279 5.30 0.77 16.45
CA ILE A 279 4.13 -0.13 16.57
C ILE A 279 3.39 0.20 17.88
N ASN A 280 2.17 -0.30 18.03
CA ASN A 280 1.58 -0.44 19.36
C ASN A 280 1.96 -1.78 20.01
N ALA A 281 1.61 -1.94 21.28
CA ALA A 281 1.87 -3.15 22.07
C ALA A 281 1.13 -4.40 21.56
N ASP A 282 0.17 -4.23 20.65
CA ASP A 282 -0.53 -5.33 19.97
C ASP A 282 0.17 -5.74 18.65
N GLY A 283 1.32 -5.11 18.33
CA GLY A 283 2.17 -5.46 17.20
C GLY A 283 1.78 -4.81 15.88
N LEU A 284 0.80 -3.91 15.89
CA LEU A 284 0.28 -3.24 14.69
C LEU A 284 1.13 -2.00 14.35
N PRO A 285 1.56 -1.85 13.07
CA PRO A 285 2.44 -0.75 12.67
C PRO A 285 1.71 0.58 12.62
N ALA A 286 2.43 1.63 13.02
CA ALA A 286 1.97 2.99 12.87
C ALA A 286 1.83 3.36 11.39
N SER A 287 0.77 4.10 11.06
CA SER A 287 0.62 4.65 9.71
C SER A 287 1.69 5.74 9.47
N PRO A 288 2.32 5.79 8.29
CA PRO A 288 3.11 6.95 7.88
C PRO A 288 2.31 8.24 7.97
N PHE A 289 2.98 9.34 8.31
CA PHE A 289 2.38 10.66 8.42
C PHE A 289 3.41 11.77 8.21
N ARG A 290 2.88 12.99 8.05
CA ARG A 290 3.62 14.24 8.06
C ARG A 290 2.83 15.30 8.84
N THR A 291 3.51 16.33 9.35
CA THR A 291 2.87 17.45 10.07
C THR A 291 2.99 18.79 9.35
N ASP A 292 3.58 18.82 8.15
CA ASP A 292 3.81 20.02 7.33
C ASP A 292 2.76 20.25 6.22
N ALA A 293 1.70 19.46 6.20
CA ALA A 293 0.54 19.68 5.34
C ALA A 293 -0.46 20.68 5.99
N PRO A 294 -1.11 21.54 5.19
CA PRO A 294 -2.17 22.42 5.67
C PRO A 294 -3.42 21.65 6.17
#